data_AF-L8EZE4-F1
#
_entry.id   AF-L8EZE4-F1
#
_cell.length_a   1.000
_cell.length_b   1.000
_cell.length_c   1.000
_cell.angle_alpha   90.00
_cell.angle_beta   90.00
_cell.angle_gamma   90.00
#
_symmetry.space_group_name_H-M   'P 1'
#
loop_
_entity.id
_entity.type
_entity.pdbx_description
1 polymer ?
#
loop_
_entity_poly.entity_id
_entity_poly.type
_entity_poly.pdbx_seq_one_letter_code
_entity_poly.pdbx_strand_id
1 'polypeptide(L)'
;MRVIDQFAEAEFTHVVDDRADVHINSRDGRFYLGWFPNGRPGGADEDWVKDEGWVIAVTGTASAPGYKMSFGTETPADIVAAAVARVLETSRRQ
;
A
#
# COMPACT_ATOMS: atom_id res chain seq x y z
N MET A 1 -7.65 -14.33 2.96
CA MET A 1 -7.65 -13.52 1.72
C MET A 1 -6.28 -12.91 1.60
N ARG A 2 -5.55 -13.09 0.49
CA ARG A 2 -4.22 -12.47 0.33
C ARG A 2 -4.41 -11.01 -0.02
N VAL A 3 -3.43 -10.17 0.33
CA VAL A 3 -3.48 -8.73 0.05
C VAL A 3 -3.76 -8.45 -1.43
N ILE A 4 -3.09 -9.18 -2.33
CA ILE A 4 -3.22 -9.06 -3.78
C ILE A 4 -4.61 -9.41 -4.33
N ASP A 5 -5.35 -10.30 -3.68
CA ASP A 5 -6.66 -10.77 -4.16
C ASP A 5 -7.73 -9.66 -4.07
N GLN A 6 -7.42 -8.51 -3.46
CA GLN A 6 -8.32 -7.36 -3.29
C GLN A 6 -8.35 -6.40 -4.48
N PHE A 7 -7.45 -6.57 -5.45
CA PHE A 7 -7.25 -5.61 -6.53
C PHE A 7 -7.71 -6.20 -7.86
N ALA A 8 -8.80 -5.65 -8.41
CA ALA A 8 -9.28 -6.04 -9.73
C ALA A 8 -8.33 -5.52 -10.82
N GLU A 9 -7.92 -6.38 -11.75
CA GLU A 9 -7.06 -6.00 -12.88
C GLU A 9 -7.67 -4.88 -13.75
N ALA A 10 -9.00 -4.70 -13.72
CA ALA A 10 -9.69 -3.62 -14.43
C ALA A 10 -9.49 -2.23 -13.79
N GLU A 11 -9.09 -2.17 -12.52
CA GLU A 11 -9.02 -0.94 -11.74
C GLU A 11 -7.60 -0.64 -11.25
N PHE A 12 -6.73 -1.66 -11.22
CA PHE A 12 -5.38 -1.57 -10.68
C PHE A 12 -4.32 -2.08 -11.66
N THR A 13 -3.12 -1.51 -11.53
CA THR A 13 -1.91 -1.97 -12.20
C THR A 13 -1.03 -2.65 -11.16
N HIS A 14 -0.58 -3.87 -11.46
CA HIS A 14 0.32 -4.65 -10.63
C HIS A 14 1.68 -4.78 -11.34
N VAL A 15 2.75 -4.38 -10.66
CA VAL A 15 4.12 -4.44 -11.15
C VAL A 15 4.99 -5.10 -10.09
N VAL A 16 5.90 -5.98 -10.52
CA VAL A 16 6.99 -6.52 -9.70
C VAL A 16 8.29 -6.05 -10.34
N ASP A 17 9.16 -5.39 -9.57
CA ASP A 17 10.44 -4.90 -10.06
C ASP A 17 11.57 -5.95 -9.96
N ASP A 18 12.79 -5.58 -10.35
CA ASP A 18 13.97 -6.47 -10.34
C ASP A 18 14.45 -6.86 -8.93
N ARG A 19 13.93 -6.20 -7.89
CA ARG A 19 14.21 -6.47 -6.47
C ARG A 19 13.12 -7.30 -5.81
N ALA A 20 12.13 -7.74 -6.58
CA ALA A 20 10.90 -8.39 -6.13
C ALA A 20 10.03 -7.49 -5.24
N ASP A 21 10.20 -6.17 -5.33
CA ASP A 21 9.27 -5.22 -4.73
C ASP A 21 7.98 -5.21 -5.56
N VAL A 22 6.84 -5.24 -4.88
CA VAL A 22 5.52 -5.26 -5.51
C VAL A 22 4.88 -3.89 -5.39
N HIS A 23 4.38 -3.39 -6.52
CA HIS A 23 3.71 -2.10 -6.63
C HIS A 23 2.32 -2.30 -7.21
N ILE A 24 1.31 -1.90 -6.46
CA ILE A 24 -0.09 -1.92 -6.90
C ILE A 24 -0.62 -0.49 -6.85
N ASN A 25 -1.05 0.01 -8.01
CA ASN A 25 -1.55 1.38 -8.14
C ASN A 25 -2.96 1.35 -8.73
N SER A 26 -3.88 2.17 -8.22
CA SER A 26 -5.14 2.39 -8.93
C SER A 26 -4.89 3.13 -10.24
N ARG A 27 -5.71 2.84 -11.27
CA ARG A 27 -5.54 3.45 -12.60
C ARG A 27 -5.76 4.96 -12.63
N ASP A 28 -6.49 5.49 -11.67
CA ASP A 28 -6.70 6.92 -11.48
C ASP A 28 -5.58 7.59 -10.67
N GLY A 29 -4.57 6.83 -10.21
CA GLY A 29 -3.42 7.32 -9.46
C GLY A 29 -3.72 7.73 -8.02
N ARG A 30 -4.88 7.37 -7.47
CA ARG A 30 -5.31 7.80 -6.13
C ARG A 30 -4.95 6.86 -4.99
N PHE A 31 -4.66 5.61 -5.29
CA PHE A 31 -4.26 4.59 -4.33
C PHE A 31 -2.97 3.92 -4.75
N TYR A 32 -2.09 3.69 -3.77
CA TYR A 32 -0.88 2.89 -3.93
C TYR A 32 -0.72 1.92 -2.76
N LEU A 33 -0.35 0.68 -3.07
CA LEU A 33 0.20 -0.30 -2.14
C LEU A 33 1.58 -0.74 -2.63
N GLY A 34 2.57 -0.64 -1.75
CA GLY A 34 3.90 -1.21 -1.92
C GLY A 34 4.14 -2.37 -0.96
N TRP A 35 4.78 -3.44 -1.43
CA TRP A 35 5.34 -4.49 -0.59
C TRP A 35 6.82 -4.67 -0.92
N PHE A 36 7.65 -4.58 0.11
CA PHE A 36 9.10 -4.57 0.06
C PHE A 36 9.61 -5.70 0.94
N PRO A 37 9.79 -6.93 0.41
CA PRO A 37 10.09 -8.11 1.23
C PRO A 37 11.40 -8.00 2.01
N ASN A 38 12.35 -7.18 1.54
CA ASN A 38 13.64 -6.94 2.17
C ASN A 38 13.75 -5.52 2.76
N GLY A 39 12.62 -4.85 2.97
CA GLY A 39 12.55 -3.45 3.37
C GLY A 39 12.79 -2.48 2.21
N ARG A 40 12.10 -1.34 2.26
CA ARG A 40 12.22 -0.29 1.24
C ARG A 40 13.53 0.50 1.40
N PRO A 41 14.38 0.58 0.36
CA PRO A 41 15.56 1.44 0.40
C PRO A 41 15.16 2.91 0.53
N GLY A 42 15.83 3.63 1.45
CA GLY A 42 15.48 5.01 1.73
C GLY A 42 14.05 5.19 2.23
N GLY A 43 13.45 4.13 2.79
CA GLY A 43 12.21 4.22 3.56
C GLY A 43 12.34 5.23 4.71
N ALA A 44 11.21 5.65 5.28
CA ALA A 44 11.21 6.66 6.33
C ALA A 44 12.15 6.24 7.47
N ASP A 45 13.11 7.09 7.80
CA ASP A 45 14.05 6.91 8.91
C ASP A 45 13.34 7.31 10.20
N GLU A 46 12.27 6.59 10.52
CA GLU A 46 11.44 6.80 11.71
C GLU A 46 11.69 5.66 12.69
N ASP A 47 11.96 6.00 13.96
CA ASP A 47 12.34 5.06 15.02
C ASP A 47 11.35 3.89 15.23
N TRP A 48 10.09 4.06 14.81
CA TRP A 48 9.02 3.08 14.95
C TRP A 48 8.75 2.22 13.70
N VAL A 49 9.38 2.49 12.55
CA VAL A 49 9.34 1.59 11.37
C VAL A 49 10.74 1.09 11.09
N LYS A 50 11.12 -0.04 11.69
CA LYS A 50 12.27 -0.81 11.20
C LYS A 50 11.86 -1.54 9.94
N ASP A 51 12.64 -1.35 8.88
CA ASP A 51 12.49 -2.04 7.60
C ASP A 51 11.07 -1.89 7.02
N GLU A 52 10.78 -0.72 6.38
CA GLU A 52 9.47 -0.41 5.75
C GLU A 52 9.11 -1.50 4.72
N GLY A 53 8.35 -2.50 5.16
CA GLY A 53 8.00 -3.68 4.39
C GLY A 53 6.69 -3.51 3.63
N TRP A 54 5.79 -2.65 4.11
CA TRP A 54 4.55 -2.32 3.42
C TRP A 54 4.29 -0.83 3.47
N VAL A 55 3.72 -0.30 2.40
CA VAL A 55 3.29 1.09 2.30
C VAL A 55 1.91 1.13 1.68
N ILE A 56 0.97 1.82 2.34
CA ILE A 56 -0.28 2.24 1.71
C ILE A 56 -0.24 3.75 1.62
N ALA A 57 -0.47 4.29 0.43
CA ALA A 57 -0.58 5.73 0.22
C ALA A 57 -1.89 6.05 -0.51
N VAL A 58 -2.56 7.10 -0.03
CA VAL A 58 -3.80 7.60 -0.61
C VAL A 58 -3.60 9.07 -0.94
N THR A 59 -3.80 9.40 -2.20
CA THR A 59 -3.70 10.77 -2.69
C THR A 59 -4.88 11.58 -2.16
N GLY A 60 -4.59 12.79 -1.68
CA GLY A 60 -5.61 13.72 -1.22
C GLY A 60 -6.48 14.23 -2.35
N THR A 61 -7.59 14.86 -1.98
CA THR A 61 -8.44 15.62 -2.88
C THR A 61 -8.28 17.11 -2.60
N ALA A 62 -8.99 17.96 -3.36
CA ALA A 62 -9.04 19.39 -3.06
C ALA A 62 -9.65 19.68 -1.67
N SER A 63 -10.47 18.78 -1.13
CA SER A 63 -11.21 18.96 0.12
C SER A 63 -10.68 18.14 1.30
N ALA A 64 -9.77 17.19 1.07
CA ALA A 64 -9.23 16.34 2.12
C ALA A 64 -7.74 16.03 1.86
N PRO A 65 -6.87 16.11 2.89
CA PRO A 65 -5.47 15.75 2.73
C PRO A 65 -5.31 14.25 2.43
N GLY A 66 -4.26 13.92 1.67
CA GLY A 66 -3.82 12.55 1.49
C GLY A 66 -3.11 12.03 2.74
N TYR A 67 -2.82 10.74 2.76
CA TYR A 67 -2.08 10.14 3.86
C TYR A 67 -1.24 8.95 3.38
N LYS A 68 -0.25 8.59 4.19
CA LYS A 68 0.58 7.40 4.04
C LYS A 68 0.55 6.63 5.36
N MET A 69 0.52 5.30 5.28
CA MET A 69 0.73 4.41 6.40
C MET A 69 1.77 3.35 6.01
N SER A 70 2.64 3.01 6.95
CA SER A 70 3.73 2.06 6.73
C SER A 70 3.68 0.96 7.77
N PHE A 71 4.07 -0.24 7.37
CA PHE A 71 4.20 -1.40 8.26
C PHE A 71 5.57 -2.04 8.05
N GLY A 72 6.15 -2.62 9.10
CA GLY A 72 7.42 -3.33 9.02
C GLY A 72 7.31 -4.65 8.24
N THR A 73 8.45 -5.21 7.81
CA THR A 73 8.52 -6.50 7.09
C THR A 73 7.87 -7.66 7.84
N GLU A 74 7.96 -7.66 9.17
CA GLU A 74 7.40 -8.71 10.03
C GLU A 74 5.88 -8.59 10.25
N THR A 75 5.24 -7.56 9.69
CA THR A 75 3.79 -7.37 9.86
C THR A 75 3.03 -8.48 9.13
N PRO A 76 2.14 -9.22 9.83
CA PRO A 76 1.31 -10.24 9.19
C PRO A 76 0.50 -9.68 8.02
N ALA A 77 0.53 -10.40 6.89
CA ALA A 77 -0.11 -9.96 5.65
C ALA A 77 -1.64 -9.85 5.76
N ASP A 78 -2.27 -10.56 6.69
CA ASP A 78 -3.71 -10.47 6.96
C ASP A 78 -4.10 -9.15 7.65
N ILE A 79 -3.24 -8.61 8.53
CA ILE A 79 -3.41 -7.27 9.11
C ILE A 79 -3.34 -6.21 8.00
N VAL A 80 -2.33 -6.30 7.13
CA VAL A 80 -2.20 -5.39 5.98
C VAL A 80 -3.39 -5.53 5.04
N ALA A 81 -3.85 -6.76 4.79
CA ALA A 81 -5.03 -7.01 3.96
C ALA A 81 -6.27 -6.34 4.55
N ALA A 82 -6.49 -6.44 5.86
CA ALA A 82 -7.61 -5.78 6.53
C ALA A 82 -7.52 -4.25 6.42
N ALA A 83 -6.32 -3.67 6.59
CA ALA A 83 -6.11 -2.23 6.41
C ALA A 83 -6.44 -1.79 4.98
N VAL A 84 -5.93 -2.49 3.96
CA VAL A 84 -6.25 -2.24 2.54
C VAL A 84 -7.75 -2.29 2.29
N ALA A 85 -8.44 -3.33 2.79
CA ALA A 85 -9.88 -3.48 2.60
C ALA A 85 -10.64 -2.25 3.12
N ARG A 86 -10.27 -1.77 4.31
CA ARG A 86 -10.89 -0.60 4.94
C ARG A 86 -10.61 0.68 4.18
N VAL A 87 -9.41 0.87 3.65
CA VAL A 87 -9.07 2.02 2.80
C VAL A 87 -9.89 2.01 1.51
N LEU A 88 -9.95 0.88 0.80
CA LEU A 88 -10.71 0.78 -0.45
C LEU A 88 -12.22 0.98 -0.22
N GLU A 89 -12.75 0.51 0.91
CA GLU A 89 -14.15 0.72 1.28
C GLU A 89 -14.48 2.19 1.54
N THR A 90 -13.61 2.93 2.25
CA THR A 90 -13.84 4.36 2.52
C THR A 90 -13.70 5.20 1.26
N SER A 91 -12.73 4.89 0.39
CA SER A 91 -12.55 5.60 -0.88
C SER A 91 -13.75 5.46 -1.84
N ARG A 92 -14.47 4.32 -1.82
CA ARG A 92 -15.69 4.14 -2.64
C ARG A 92 -16.91 4.91 -2.14
N ARG A 93 -16.88 5.41 -0.91
CA ARG A 93 -18.01 6.13 -0.27
C ARG A 93 -17.86 7.65 -0.30
N GLN A 94 -16.72 8.15 -0.76
CA GLN A 94 -16.42 9.57 -0.94
C GLN A 94 -16.57 9.95 -2.41
#